data_AF-A0A9X0R0X0-F1
#
_entry.id   AF-A0A9X0R0X0-F1
#
_cell.length_a   1.000
_cell.length_b   1.000
_cell.length_c   1.000
_cell.angle_alpha   90.00
_cell.angle_beta   90.00
_cell.angle_gamma   90.00
#
_symmetry.space_group_name_H-M   'P 1'
#
loop_
_entity.id
_entity.type
_entity.pdbx_description
1 polymer ?
#
loop_
_entity_poly.entity_id
_entity_poly.type
_entity_poly.pdbx_seq_one_letter_code
_entity_poly.pdbx_strand_id
1 'polypeptide(L)'
;MDFGTRSIRSAGAGSGSIEVTLPAALRELQGLPCRIILRDGLQPEIVLQPDLRPARAAFTRLSLRLQNALDLPAGDPPFGDILLSLQPEEVPPGAPRLAWTDGVALAAPPPHPLAPLARSLRGLAEPLALLAGIGPDLAPAFAAATAWLLTGLVPEPNEQEGCNIVAEALSTEGMNARPPLLPEDAYDPAAWKAAQPLLRRLFGLHRDWTADPMRRAALGTAW
;
A
#
# COMPACT_ATOMS: atom_id res chain seq x y z
N MET A 1 -4.88 -10.97 -19.94
CA MET A 1 -5.99 -10.10 -20.34
C MET A 1 -5.71 -9.57 -21.74
N ASP A 2 -6.70 -9.62 -22.63
CA ASP A 2 -6.64 -8.98 -23.95
C ASP A 2 -7.54 -7.73 -23.90
N PHE A 3 -6.97 -6.54 -24.14
CA PHE A 3 -7.70 -5.27 -24.13
C PHE A 3 -8.19 -4.85 -25.53
N GLY A 4 -8.05 -5.73 -26.52
CA GLY A 4 -8.57 -5.61 -27.87
C GLY A 4 -7.49 -5.43 -28.94
N THR A 5 -7.88 -5.62 -30.20
CA THR A 5 -7.01 -5.46 -31.36
C THR A 5 -7.03 -4.01 -31.86
N ARG A 6 -5.85 -3.46 -32.18
CA ARG A 6 -5.69 -2.15 -32.84
C ARG A 6 -4.66 -2.24 -33.96
N SER A 7 -4.93 -1.57 -35.07
CA SER A 7 -4.01 -1.52 -36.21
C SER A 7 -2.92 -0.48 -35.93
N ILE A 8 -1.66 -0.90 -35.90
CA ILE A 8 -0.49 -0.01 -35.87
C ILE A 8 -0.01 0.18 -37.31
N ARG A 9 0.11 1.43 -37.77
CA ARG A 9 0.72 1.74 -39.07
C ARG A 9 2.15 2.21 -38.84
N SER A 10 3.11 1.59 -39.54
CA SER A 10 4.51 2.03 -39.51
C SER A 10 4.68 3.32 -40.32
N ALA A 11 5.34 4.33 -39.75
CA ALA A 11 5.58 5.63 -40.40
C ALA A 11 6.88 5.68 -41.24
N GLY A 12 7.60 4.56 -41.41
CA GLY A 12 8.87 4.51 -42.15
C GLY A 12 10.11 4.52 -41.24
N ALA A 13 11.29 4.75 -41.84
CA ALA A 13 12.61 4.47 -41.24
C ALA A 13 13.10 5.47 -40.16
N GLY A 14 12.25 6.36 -39.66
CA GLY A 14 12.60 7.34 -38.63
C GLY A 14 11.48 7.45 -37.62
N SER A 15 11.71 6.93 -36.40
CA SER A 15 10.94 7.15 -35.17
C SER A 15 9.42 7.41 -35.34
N GLY A 16 8.61 6.35 -35.24
CA GLY A 16 7.16 6.48 -35.07
C GLY A 16 6.78 6.60 -33.59
N SER A 17 6.07 7.66 -33.21
CA SER A 17 5.34 7.68 -31.94
C SER A 17 4.15 6.74 -32.02
N ILE A 18 3.92 5.95 -30.97
CA ILE A 18 2.73 5.10 -30.84
C ILE A 18 1.86 5.73 -29.75
N GLU A 19 0.69 6.21 -30.13
CA GLU A 19 -0.34 6.62 -29.18
C GLU A 19 -1.29 5.46 -28.92
N VAL A 20 -1.44 5.10 -27.64
CA VAL A 20 -2.37 4.07 -27.20
C VAL A 20 -3.41 4.69 -26.30
N THR A 21 -4.68 4.59 -26.71
CA THR A 21 -5.79 4.95 -25.83
C THR A 21 -5.97 3.85 -24.78
N LEU A 22 -5.68 4.17 -23.54
CA LEU A 22 -5.87 3.26 -22.42
C LEU A 22 -7.36 3.14 -22.06
N PRO A 23 -7.86 1.96 -21.66
CA PRO A 23 -9.18 1.83 -21.09
C PRO A 23 -9.28 2.65 -19.80
N ALA A 24 -10.50 3.04 -19.41
CA ALA A 24 -10.73 3.92 -18.25
C ALA A 24 -10.06 3.40 -16.96
N ALA A 25 -10.09 2.08 -16.75
CA ALA A 25 -9.44 1.43 -15.61
C ALA A 25 -7.92 1.68 -15.56
N LEU A 26 -7.25 1.85 -16.71
CA LEU A 26 -5.80 2.05 -16.79
C LEU A 26 -5.39 3.52 -16.94
N ARG A 27 -6.32 4.46 -16.74
CA ARG A 27 -6.03 5.90 -16.91
C ARG A 27 -4.88 6.38 -16.02
N GLU A 28 -4.70 5.77 -14.85
CA GLU A 28 -3.62 6.12 -13.92
C GLU A 28 -2.21 5.79 -14.45
N LEU A 29 -2.11 4.97 -15.50
CA LEU A 29 -0.85 4.68 -16.20
C LEU A 29 -0.54 5.70 -17.31
N GLN A 30 -1.43 6.67 -17.54
CA GLN A 30 -1.24 7.68 -18.58
C GLN A 30 0.03 8.50 -18.33
N GLY A 31 0.82 8.71 -19.38
CA GLY A 31 2.06 9.48 -19.31
C GLY A 31 3.25 8.72 -18.74
N LEU A 32 3.08 7.46 -18.32
CA LEU A 32 4.20 6.62 -17.94
C LEU A 32 5.04 6.26 -19.17
N PRO A 33 6.38 6.36 -19.07
CA PRO A 33 7.24 5.88 -20.14
C PRO A 33 7.06 4.37 -20.31
N CYS A 34 6.87 3.92 -21.54
CA CYS A 34 6.79 2.52 -21.89
C CYS A 34 8.05 2.08 -22.62
N ARG A 35 8.51 0.87 -22.34
CA ARG A 35 9.49 0.17 -23.17
C ARG A 35 8.77 -0.55 -24.29
N ILE A 36 9.26 -0.41 -25.52
CA ILE A 36 8.77 -1.14 -26.68
C ILE A 36 9.70 -2.33 -26.90
N ILE A 37 9.16 -3.54 -26.87
CA ILE A 37 9.91 -4.77 -27.08
C ILE A 37 9.31 -5.49 -28.28
N LEU A 38 10.12 -5.77 -29.29
CA LEU A 38 9.75 -6.70 -30.36
C LEU A 38 10.18 -8.10 -29.93
N ARG A 39 9.22 -9.00 -29.76
CA ARG A 39 9.50 -10.41 -29.53
C ARG A 39 9.35 -11.15 -30.84
N ASP A 40 10.46 -11.71 -31.28
CA ASP A 40 10.50 -12.56 -32.46
C ASP A 40 10.13 -13.99 -32.05
N GLY A 41 9.12 -14.54 -32.71
CA GLY A 41 8.52 -15.84 -32.39
C GLY A 41 7.63 -16.29 -33.53
N LEU A 42 6.96 -17.44 -33.40
CA LEU A 42 6.04 -17.96 -34.43
C LEU A 42 4.94 -16.96 -34.80
N GLN A 43 4.58 -16.08 -33.85
CA GLN A 43 3.78 -14.88 -34.07
C GLN A 43 4.55 -13.69 -33.50
N PRO A 44 5.16 -12.84 -34.36
CA PRO A 44 5.86 -11.65 -33.89
C PRO A 44 4.91 -10.72 -33.12
N GLU A 45 5.34 -10.27 -31.94
CA GLU A 45 4.54 -9.38 -31.09
C GLU A 45 5.33 -8.12 -30.68
N ILE A 46 4.65 -6.97 -30.71
CA ILE A 46 5.16 -5.73 -30.11
C ILE A 46 4.53 -5.62 -28.72
N VAL A 47 5.37 -5.67 -27.69
CA VAL A 47 4.95 -5.55 -26.30
C VAL A 47 5.31 -4.15 -25.80
N LEU A 48 4.30 -3.46 -25.27
CA LEU A 48 4.46 -2.21 -24.54
C LEU A 48 4.48 -2.52 -23.06
N GLN A 49 5.63 -2.30 -22.42
CA GLN A 49 5.80 -2.54 -21.00
C GLN A 49 5.93 -1.21 -20.26
N PRO A 50 4.95 -0.82 -19.41
CA PRO A 50 5.05 0.41 -18.63
C PRO A 50 6.22 0.34 -17.64
N ASP A 51 6.90 1.46 -17.44
CA ASP A 51 7.97 1.55 -16.45
C ASP A 51 7.39 1.70 -15.03
N LEU A 52 7.36 0.58 -14.30
CA LEU A 52 6.85 0.51 -12.93
C LEU A 52 7.94 0.72 -11.87
N ARG A 53 9.18 1.08 -12.27
CA ARG A 53 10.26 1.38 -11.32
C ARG A 53 9.91 2.51 -10.34
N PRO A 54 9.24 3.61 -10.76
CA PRO A 54 8.83 4.66 -9.83
C PRO A 54 7.88 4.14 -8.74
N ALA A 55 6.91 3.30 -9.12
CA ALA A 55 5.97 2.70 -8.17
C ALA A 55 6.67 1.79 -7.15
N ARG A 56 7.61 0.96 -7.62
CA ARG A 56 8.43 0.13 -6.73
C ARG A 56 9.25 0.98 -5.76
N ALA A 57 9.85 2.06 -6.24
CA ALA A 57 10.61 2.99 -5.40
C ALA A 57 9.73 3.68 -4.35
N ALA A 58 8.50 4.07 -4.70
CA ALA A 58 7.51 4.60 -3.78
C ALA A 58 7.20 3.60 -2.64
N PHE A 59 6.91 2.34 -2.97
CA PHE A 59 6.70 1.29 -1.96
C PHE A 59 7.92 1.04 -1.08
N THR A 60 9.12 1.01 -1.67
CA THR A 60 10.36 0.88 -0.88
C THR A 60 10.52 2.04 0.09
N ARG A 61 10.31 3.27 -0.36
CA ARG A 61 10.41 4.46 0.50
C ARG A 61 9.37 4.40 1.62
N LEU A 62 8.12 4.02 1.32
CA LEU A 62 7.05 3.90 2.30
C LEU A 62 7.33 2.81 3.33
N SER A 63 7.82 1.65 2.89
CA SER A 63 8.22 0.54 3.77
C SER A 63 9.34 0.96 4.72
N LEU A 64 10.38 1.64 4.23
CA LEU A 64 11.48 2.14 5.06
C LEU A 64 10.99 3.16 6.09
N ARG A 65 10.04 4.05 5.71
CA ARG A 65 9.42 4.97 6.66
C ARG A 65 8.67 4.22 7.77
N LEU A 66 7.91 3.20 7.39
CA LEU A 66 7.17 2.39 8.34
C LEU A 66 8.09 1.62 9.29
N GLN A 67 9.12 0.95 8.77
CA GLN A 67 10.13 0.25 9.57
C GLN A 67 10.80 1.21 10.58
N ASN A 68 11.23 2.39 10.14
CA ASN A 68 11.81 3.40 11.03
C ASN A 68 10.81 3.88 12.10
N ALA A 69 9.55 4.10 11.73
CA ALA A 69 8.52 4.52 12.67
C ALA A 69 8.22 3.46 13.73
N LEU A 70 8.26 2.18 13.33
CA LEU A 70 8.04 1.04 14.22
C LEU A 70 9.29 0.58 14.97
N ASP A 71 10.44 1.23 14.76
CA ASP A 71 11.73 0.83 15.33
C ASP A 71 12.20 -0.58 14.89
N LEU A 72 11.85 -0.96 13.66
CA LEU A 72 12.24 -2.23 13.06
C LEU A 72 13.57 -2.08 12.30
N PRO A 73 14.38 -3.15 12.19
CA PRO A 73 15.57 -3.14 11.36
C PRO A 73 15.25 -2.77 9.92
N ALA A 74 16.04 -1.87 9.33
CA ALA A 74 15.89 -1.50 7.94
C ALA A 74 16.20 -2.69 7.02
N GLY A 75 15.30 -2.98 6.10
CA GLY A 75 15.42 -4.02 5.09
C GLY A 75 14.57 -3.75 3.86
N ASP A 76 14.73 -4.62 2.86
CA ASP A 76 13.92 -4.57 1.65
C ASP A 76 12.44 -4.83 1.98
N PRO A 77 11.49 -4.21 1.25
CA PRO A 77 10.08 -4.52 1.42
C PRO A 77 9.85 -6.01 1.15
N PRO A 78 8.99 -6.68 1.93
CA PRO A 78 8.70 -8.10 1.81
C PRO A 78 7.78 -8.39 0.60
N PHE A 79 8.20 -8.00 -0.61
CA PHE A 79 7.41 -8.16 -1.84
C PHE A 79 7.10 -9.63 -2.16
N GLY A 80 7.87 -10.59 -1.63
CA GLY A 80 7.58 -12.01 -1.77
C GLY A 80 6.32 -12.46 -1.02
N ASP A 81 5.93 -11.72 0.02
CA ASP A 81 4.78 -12.01 0.89
C ASP A 81 3.55 -11.15 0.55
N ILE A 82 3.64 -10.36 -0.51
CA ILE A 82 2.60 -9.38 -0.90
C ILE A 82 2.11 -9.71 -2.31
N LEU A 83 0.79 -9.78 -2.47
CA LEU A 83 0.17 -9.91 -3.79
C LEU A 83 0.31 -8.59 -4.57
N LEU A 84 1.02 -8.65 -5.70
CA LEU A 84 1.18 -7.52 -6.61
C LEU A 84 0.17 -7.62 -7.75
N SER A 85 -0.65 -6.58 -7.90
CA SER A 85 -1.66 -6.45 -8.95
C SER A 85 -1.45 -5.17 -9.73
N LEU A 86 -2.08 -5.07 -10.91
CA LEU A 86 -2.08 -3.81 -11.63
C LEU A 86 -3.01 -2.81 -10.94
N GLN A 87 -4.21 -3.28 -10.57
CA GLN A 87 -5.29 -2.50 -9.97
C GLN A 87 -5.72 -3.07 -8.61
N PRO A 88 -6.17 -2.23 -7.67
CA PRO A 88 -6.52 -2.67 -6.33
C PRO A 88 -7.72 -3.63 -6.27
N GLU A 89 -8.63 -3.61 -7.26
CA GLU A 89 -9.82 -4.48 -7.31
C GLU A 89 -9.54 -5.89 -7.83
N GLU A 90 -8.35 -6.17 -8.37
CA GLU A 90 -8.01 -7.45 -8.98
C GLU A 90 -7.67 -8.56 -7.95
N VAL A 91 -7.58 -8.21 -6.67
CA VAL A 91 -7.11 -9.12 -5.62
C VAL A 91 -8.21 -9.38 -4.60
N PRO A 92 -8.42 -10.65 -4.19
CA PRO A 92 -9.37 -10.98 -3.13
C PRO A 92 -9.12 -10.19 -1.83
N PRO A 93 -10.18 -9.86 -1.08
CA PRO A 93 -10.04 -9.18 0.21
C PRO A 93 -9.28 -10.05 1.22
N GLY A 94 -8.65 -9.40 2.19
CA GLY A 94 -8.00 -10.06 3.34
C GLY A 94 -6.53 -10.45 3.19
N ALA A 95 -5.96 -10.51 1.98
CA ALA A 95 -4.52 -10.75 1.78
C ALA A 95 -3.73 -9.44 1.66
N PRO A 96 -2.46 -9.38 2.14
CA PRO A 96 -1.61 -8.21 1.95
C PRO A 96 -1.35 -8.00 0.46
N ARG A 97 -1.69 -6.80 -0.03
CA ARG A 97 -1.62 -6.48 -1.46
C ARG A 97 -1.13 -5.08 -1.74
N LEU A 98 -0.50 -4.92 -2.90
CA LEU A 98 -0.16 -3.63 -3.48
C LEU A 98 -0.62 -3.59 -4.94
N ALA A 99 -1.15 -2.45 -5.35
CA ALA A 99 -1.51 -2.17 -6.74
C ALA A 99 -0.47 -1.26 -7.37
N TRP A 100 0.04 -1.61 -8.55
CA TRP A 100 1.03 -0.77 -9.23
C TRP A 100 0.53 0.64 -9.48
N THR A 101 -0.76 0.82 -9.77
CA THR A 101 -1.38 2.13 -9.91
C THR A 101 -1.30 2.97 -8.64
N ASP A 102 -1.49 2.38 -7.46
CA ASP A 102 -1.30 3.06 -6.18
C ASP A 102 0.15 3.54 -6.03
N GLY A 103 1.12 2.69 -6.36
CA GLY A 103 2.54 3.05 -6.31
C GLY A 103 2.89 4.17 -7.29
N VAL A 104 2.29 4.20 -8.49
CA VAL A 104 2.46 5.28 -9.46
C VAL A 104 1.91 6.59 -8.89
N ALA A 105 0.70 6.56 -8.32
CA ALA A 105 0.10 7.72 -7.68
C ALA A 105 0.96 8.25 -6.52
N LEU A 106 1.59 7.35 -5.76
CA LEU A 106 2.52 7.68 -4.67
C LEU A 106 3.93 8.08 -5.14
N ALA A 107 4.27 7.90 -6.41
CA ALA A 107 5.54 8.33 -6.99
C ALA A 107 5.45 9.77 -7.55
N ALA A 108 4.24 10.29 -7.75
CA ALA A 108 4.01 11.66 -8.19
C ALA A 108 4.41 12.68 -7.10
N PRO A 109 4.66 13.95 -7.45
CA PRO A 109 4.82 15.02 -6.46
C PRO A 109 3.57 15.16 -5.56
N PRO A 110 3.72 15.60 -4.30
CA PRO A 110 2.59 15.86 -3.42
C PRO A 110 1.65 16.94 -4.00
N PRO A 111 0.37 16.96 -3.61
CA PRO A 111 -0.25 16.13 -2.58
C PRO A 111 -0.54 14.69 -3.05
N HIS A 112 -0.28 13.72 -2.18
CA HIS A 112 -0.54 12.32 -2.48
C HIS A 112 -2.00 11.95 -2.14
N PRO A 113 -2.66 11.15 -2.99
CA PRO A 113 -4.03 10.72 -2.73
C PRO A 113 -4.08 9.75 -1.53
N LEU A 114 -4.99 10.03 -0.57
CA LEU A 114 -5.09 9.28 0.69
C LEU A 114 -5.50 7.81 0.50
N ALA A 115 -6.38 7.51 -0.46
CA ALA A 115 -6.85 6.13 -0.66
C ALA A 115 -5.74 5.18 -1.16
N PRO A 116 -4.95 5.52 -2.20
CA PRO A 116 -3.73 4.77 -2.56
C PRO A 116 -2.74 4.64 -1.41
N LEU A 117 -2.55 5.70 -0.61
CA LEU A 117 -1.69 5.66 0.57
C LEU A 117 -2.18 4.67 1.62
N ALA A 118 -3.48 4.69 1.94
CA ALA A 118 -4.09 3.80 2.93
C ALA A 118 -3.95 2.32 2.52
N ARG A 119 -4.27 1.99 1.27
CA ARG A 119 -4.09 0.62 0.73
C ARG A 119 -2.63 0.18 0.74
N SER A 120 -1.72 1.07 0.35
CA SER A 120 -0.28 0.76 0.32
C SER A 120 0.29 0.54 1.72
N LEU A 121 -0.11 1.36 2.70
CA LEU A 121 0.25 1.19 4.10
C LEU A 121 -0.30 -0.13 4.65
N ARG A 122 -1.57 -0.45 4.38
CA ARG A 122 -2.20 -1.71 4.77
C ARG A 122 -1.45 -2.92 4.22
N GLY A 123 -1.08 -2.90 2.93
CA GLY A 123 -0.36 -3.99 2.28
C GLY A 123 1.07 -4.17 2.81
N LEU A 124 1.77 -3.08 3.13
CA LEU A 124 3.14 -3.12 3.65
C LEU A 124 3.21 -3.43 5.16
N ALA A 125 2.24 -2.97 5.95
CA ALA A 125 2.27 -3.09 7.40
C ALA A 125 2.05 -4.52 7.89
N GLU A 126 1.21 -5.31 7.20
CA GLU A 126 0.89 -6.68 7.61
C GLU A 126 2.13 -7.62 7.61
N PRO A 127 2.89 -7.77 6.52
CA PRO A 127 4.08 -8.63 6.54
C PRO A 127 5.16 -8.10 7.49
N LEU A 128 5.30 -6.78 7.65
CA LEU A 128 6.21 -6.20 8.65
C LEU A 128 5.78 -6.55 10.09
N ALA A 129 4.48 -6.57 10.36
CA ALA A 129 3.94 -6.98 11.66
C ALA A 129 4.25 -8.44 11.97
N LEU A 130 4.05 -9.33 10.99
CA LEU A 130 4.37 -10.76 11.10
C LEU A 130 5.86 -10.97 11.39
N LEU A 131 6.74 -10.32 10.61
CA LEU A 131 8.20 -10.38 10.82
C LEU A 131 8.62 -9.87 12.20
N ALA A 132 7.86 -8.92 12.75
CA ALA A 132 8.12 -8.32 14.05
C ALA A 132 7.42 -9.04 15.23
N GLY A 133 6.79 -10.19 14.97
CA GLY A 133 6.23 -11.08 15.99
C GLY A 133 4.80 -10.80 16.41
N ILE A 134 4.03 -10.01 15.65
CA ILE A 134 2.57 -9.93 15.81
C ILE A 134 1.97 -11.22 15.23
N GLY A 135 1.04 -11.83 15.97
CA GLY A 135 0.42 -13.09 15.57
C GLY A 135 -0.40 -12.96 14.26
N PRO A 136 -0.55 -14.05 13.50
CA PRO A 136 -1.23 -14.02 12.20
C PRO A 136 -2.68 -13.53 12.27
N ASP A 137 -3.40 -13.84 13.35
CA ASP A 137 -4.79 -13.41 13.58
C ASP A 137 -4.93 -11.91 13.97
N LEU A 138 -3.80 -11.24 14.18
CA LEU A 138 -3.71 -9.84 14.61
C LEU A 138 -3.00 -8.95 13.58
N ALA A 139 -2.15 -9.51 12.73
CA ALA A 139 -1.40 -8.75 11.74
C ALA A 139 -2.30 -7.98 10.74
N PRO A 140 -3.42 -8.54 10.23
CA PRO A 140 -4.37 -7.79 9.41
C PRO A 140 -4.96 -6.58 10.12
N ALA A 141 -5.39 -6.76 11.38
CA ALA A 141 -5.99 -5.68 12.18
C ALA A 141 -4.97 -4.58 12.50
N PHE A 142 -3.73 -4.95 12.83
CA PHE A 142 -2.63 -4.00 13.02
C PHE A 142 -2.39 -3.18 11.76
N ALA A 143 -2.36 -3.82 10.60
CA ALA A 143 -2.10 -3.17 9.33
C ALA A 143 -3.23 -2.21 8.93
N ALA A 144 -4.48 -2.59 9.14
CA ALA A 144 -5.64 -1.72 8.90
C ALA A 144 -5.62 -0.50 9.83
N ALA A 145 -5.36 -0.71 11.12
CA ALA A 145 -5.24 0.36 12.10
C ALA A 145 -4.07 1.30 11.78
N THR A 146 -2.95 0.79 11.27
CA THR A 146 -1.79 1.59 10.83
C THR A 146 -2.17 2.50 9.67
N ALA A 147 -2.86 1.96 8.66
CA ALA A 147 -3.35 2.74 7.53
C ALA A 147 -4.36 3.82 7.97
N TRP A 148 -5.32 3.46 8.82
CA TRP A 148 -6.32 4.37 9.36
C TRP A 148 -5.70 5.49 10.20
N LEU A 149 -4.75 5.18 11.09
CA LEU A 149 -4.07 6.17 11.93
C LEU A 149 -3.34 7.20 11.07
N LEU A 150 -2.67 6.76 10.01
CA LEU A 150 -1.87 7.63 9.15
C LEU A 150 -2.72 8.44 8.16
N THR A 151 -3.83 7.87 7.66
CA THR A 151 -4.58 8.46 6.53
C THR A 151 -6.02 8.87 6.84
N GLY A 152 -6.55 8.47 8.00
CA GLY A 152 -7.96 8.63 8.35
C GLY A 152 -8.92 7.72 7.58
N LEU A 153 -8.40 6.86 6.69
CA LEU A 153 -9.20 5.96 5.86
C LEU A 153 -9.01 4.51 6.32
N VAL A 154 -10.13 3.80 6.46
CA VAL A 154 -10.13 2.34 6.61
C VAL A 154 -10.02 1.72 5.21
N PRO A 155 -9.00 0.89 4.93
CA PRO A 155 -8.76 0.33 3.59
C PRO A 155 -9.91 -0.54 3.07
N GLU A 156 -10.49 -1.37 3.94
CA GLU A 156 -11.63 -2.23 3.61
C GLU A 156 -12.79 -2.07 4.62
N PRO A 157 -14.07 -2.10 4.19
CA PRO A 157 -15.21 -1.88 5.09
C PRO A 157 -15.31 -2.88 6.26
N ASN A 158 -14.90 -4.12 6.05
CA ASN A 158 -14.86 -5.18 7.08
C ASN A 158 -13.79 -4.96 8.16
N GLU A 159 -12.85 -4.03 7.97
CA GLU A 159 -11.79 -3.72 8.93
C GLU A 159 -12.19 -2.59 9.92
N GLN A 160 -13.34 -1.95 9.71
CA GLN A 160 -13.78 -0.79 10.48
C GLN A 160 -13.88 -1.08 11.99
N GLU A 161 -14.43 -2.25 12.35
CA GLU A 161 -14.59 -2.66 13.74
C GLU A 161 -13.22 -2.78 14.44
N GLY A 162 -12.23 -3.39 13.78
CA GLY A 162 -10.87 -3.50 14.31
C GLY A 162 -10.21 -2.13 14.53
N CYS A 163 -10.39 -1.20 13.59
CA CYS A 163 -9.90 0.17 13.73
C CYS A 163 -10.57 0.89 14.92
N ASN A 164 -11.86 0.66 15.15
CA ASN A 164 -12.60 1.26 16.25
C ASN A 164 -12.11 0.75 17.62
N ILE A 165 -11.90 -0.57 17.76
CA ILE A 165 -11.33 -1.18 18.97
C ILE A 165 -9.96 -0.57 19.28
N VAL A 166 -9.12 -0.40 18.26
CA VAL A 166 -7.80 0.24 18.43
C VAL A 166 -7.92 1.70 18.84
N ALA A 167 -8.84 2.45 18.23
CA ALA A 167 -9.07 3.85 18.57
C ALA A 167 -9.45 4.03 20.04
N GLU A 168 -10.33 3.16 20.55
CA GLU A 168 -10.69 3.15 21.97
C GLU A 168 -9.51 2.76 22.87
N ALA A 169 -8.79 1.69 22.54
CA ALA A 169 -7.64 1.26 23.33
C ALA A 169 -6.58 2.36 23.47
N LEU A 170 -6.31 3.09 22.38
CA LEU A 170 -5.41 4.25 22.42
C LEU A 170 -5.99 5.40 23.27
N SER A 171 -7.29 5.64 23.19
CA SER A 171 -7.97 6.69 23.98
C SER A 171 -7.95 6.39 25.49
N THR A 172 -8.18 5.14 25.90
CA THR A 172 -8.13 4.73 27.32
C THR A 172 -6.75 4.98 27.94
N GLU A 173 -5.70 4.99 27.12
CA GLU A 173 -4.33 5.24 27.54
C GLU A 173 -3.92 6.71 27.45
N GLY A 174 -4.90 7.61 27.25
CA GLY A 174 -4.70 9.05 27.18
C GLY A 174 -4.10 9.52 25.86
N MET A 175 -4.06 8.68 24.82
CA MET A 175 -3.55 9.05 23.52
C MET A 175 -4.66 9.49 22.57
N ASN A 176 -4.60 10.75 22.16
CA ASN A 176 -5.51 11.32 21.17
C ASN A 176 -5.07 10.93 19.75
N ALA A 177 -5.57 9.80 19.26
CA ALA A 177 -5.47 9.45 17.85
C ALA A 177 -6.48 10.28 17.03
N ARG A 178 -6.07 11.48 16.58
CA ARG A 178 -6.83 12.26 15.59
C ARG A 178 -6.20 12.09 14.21
N PRO A 179 -6.61 11.08 13.42
CA PRO A 179 -6.15 10.95 12.05
C PRO A 179 -6.78 12.03 11.14
N PRO A 180 -6.23 12.29 9.95
CA PRO A 180 -4.98 11.74 9.41
C PRO A 180 -3.73 12.34 10.05
N LEU A 181 -2.67 11.53 10.21
CA LEU A 181 -1.35 12.03 10.59
C LEU A 181 -0.49 12.43 9.38
N LEU A 182 -0.83 11.97 8.17
CA LEU A 182 -0.14 12.27 6.90
C LEU A 182 -1.13 12.86 5.87
N PRO A 183 -1.52 14.14 5.97
CA PRO A 183 -2.62 14.68 5.16
C PRO A 183 -2.23 15.03 3.70
N GLU A 184 -0.97 15.33 3.41
CA GLU A 184 -0.56 15.87 2.09
C GLU A 184 0.65 15.15 1.48
N ASP A 185 1.76 15.06 2.23
CA ASP A 185 2.97 14.36 1.78
C ASP A 185 3.15 13.04 2.54
N ALA A 186 2.93 11.93 1.84
CA ALA A 186 3.14 10.57 2.32
C ALA A 186 4.55 10.31 2.86
N TYR A 187 5.52 11.18 2.54
CA TYR A 187 6.92 10.99 2.89
C TYR A 187 7.53 12.12 3.73
N ASP A 188 6.72 13.07 4.22
CA ASP A 188 7.17 14.17 5.07
C ASP A 188 7.87 13.63 6.33
N PRO A 189 9.18 13.87 6.50
CA PRO A 189 9.89 13.44 7.69
C PRO A 189 9.27 13.94 9.01
N ALA A 190 8.73 15.17 9.03
CA ALA A 190 8.18 15.77 10.23
C ALA A 190 6.89 15.06 10.66
N ALA A 191 5.97 14.83 9.71
CA ALA A 191 4.75 14.08 9.96
C ALA A 191 5.02 12.64 10.41
N TRP A 192 5.97 11.93 9.78
CA TRP A 192 6.38 10.59 10.23
C TRP A 192 6.97 10.59 11.64
N LYS A 193 7.78 11.58 11.98
CA LYS A 193 8.32 11.75 13.34
C LYS A 193 7.22 12.00 14.37
N ALA A 194 6.21 12.80 14.01
CA ALA A 194 5.06 13.08 14.86
C ALA A 194 4.16 11.84 15.05
N ALA A 195 4.03 10.99 14.03
CA ALA A 195 3.24 9.77 14.09
C ALA A 195 3.92 8.63 14.88
N GLN A 196 5.24 8.68 15.03
CA GLN A 196 6.05 7.60 15.60
C GLN A 196 5.59 7.12 17.00
N PRO A 197 5.27 7.98 17.98
CA PRO A 197 4.83 7.52 19.30
C PRO A 197 3.53 6.70 19.25
N LEU A 198 2.56 7.13 18.43
CA LEU A 198 1.28 6.45 18.26
C LEU A 198 1.47 5.10 17.55
N LEU A 199 2.29 5.05 16.50
CA LEU A 199 2.61 3.81 15.78
C LEU A 199 3.33 2.79 16.68
N ARG A 200 4.30 3.24 17.48
CA ARG A 200 5.00 2.36 18.44
C ARG A 200 4.07 1.83 19.51
N ARG A 201 3.11 2.62 19.98
CA ARG A 201 2.10 2.10 20.92
C ARG A 201 1.19 1.09 20.25
N LEU A 202 0.66 1.43 19.07
CA LEU A 202 -0.19 0.52 18.29
C LEU A 202 0.48 -0.85 18.13
N PHE A 203 1.78 -0.83 17.81
CA PHE A 203 2.61 -2.01 17.71
C PHE A 203 2.75 -2.77 19.04
N GLY A 204 3.03 -2.06 20.14
CA GLY A 204 3.09 -2.63 21.48
C GLY A 204 1.77 -3.29 21.90
N LEU A 205 0.63 -2.65 21.66
CA LEU A 205 -0.70 -3.19 21.95
C LEU A 205 -0.94 -4.53 21.24
N HIS A 206 -0.62 -4.61 19.94
CA HIS A 206 -0.83 -5.84 19.17
C HIS A 206 0.16 -6.95 19.59
N ARG A 207 1.38 -6.61 20.00
CA ARG A 207 2.31 -7.58 20.59
C ARG A 207 1.82 -8.11 21.92
N ASP A 208 1.30 -7.23 22.78
CA ASP A 208 0.72 -7.61 24.07
C ASP A 208 -0.49 -8.54 23.86
N TRP A 209 -1.37 -8.23 22.90
CA TRP A 209 -2.50 -9.09 22.55
C TRP A 209 -2.10 -10.42 21.91
N THR A 210 -0.95 -10.45 21.21
CA THR A 210 -0.38 -11.70 20.70
C THR A 210 0.10 -12.59 21.85
N ALA A 211 0.72 -12.00 22.87
CA ALA A 211 1.21 -12.72 24.05
C ALA A 211 0.08 -13.13 25.02
N ASP A 212 -0.99 -12.33 25.10
CA ASP A 212 -2.15 -12.56 25.96
C ASP A 212 -3.48 -12.34 25.20
N PRO A 213 -4.01 -13.39 24.54
CA PRO A 213 -5.25 -13.32 23.79
C PRO A 213 -6.49 -12.98 24.65
N MET A 214 -6.47 -13.30 25.95
CA MET A 214 -7.60 -13.01 26.86
C MET A 214 -7.81 -11.52 27.03
N ARG A 215 -6.72 -10.75 27.02
CA ARG A 215 -6.76 -9.29 27.11
C ARG A 215 -7.44 -8.64 25.89
N ARG A 216 -7.26 -9.22 24.70
CA ARG A 216 -8.01 -8.81 23.49
C ARG A 216 -9.48 -9.17 23.60
N ALA A 217 -9.79 -10.40 24.02
CA ALA A 217 -11.18 -10.86 24.15
C ALA A 217 -12.00 -9.97 25.09
N ALA A 218 -11.41 -9.51 26.20
CA ALA A 218 -12.06 -8.60 27.14
C ALA A 218 -12.44 -7.24 26.52
N LEU A 219 -11.62 -6.71 25.61
CA LEU A 219 -11.91 -5.47 24.89
C LEU A 219 -13.01 -5.68 23.83
N GLY A 220 -12.98 -6.82 23.12
CA GLY A 220 -14.01 -7.16 22.14
C GLY A 220 -15.39 -7.39 22.77
N THR A 221 -15.47 -7.89 24.00
CA THR A 221 -16.75 -8.05 24.71
C THR A 221 -17.33 -6.77 25.31
N ALA A 222 -16.52 -5.69 25.37
CA ALA A 222 -16.97 -4.39 25.86
C ALA A 222 -17.65 -3.53 24.77
N TRP A 223 -17.64 -4.01 23.53
CA TRP A 223 -18.23 -3.43 22.33
C TRP A 223 -19.45 -4.23 21.86
#